data_AF-A0A0R2XR57-F1
#
_entry.id   AF-A0A0R2XR57-F1
#
_cell.length_a   1.000
_cell.length_b   1.000
_cell.length_c   1.000
_cell.angle_alpha   90.00
_cell.angle_beta   90.00
_cell.angle_gamma   90.00
#
_symmetry.space_group_name_H-M   'P 1'
#
loop_
_entity.id
_entity.type
_entity.pdbx_description
1 polymer ?
#
loop_
_entity_poly.entity_id
_entity_poly.type
_entity_poly.pdbx_seq_one_letter_code
_entity_poly.pdbx_strand_id
1 'polypeptide(L)' 'MFKQSDLFILLAVTISFAVSGFLWFSGQTDEGLFTAVWVPSILCFGIYFKLMASQGRGR' A
#
# COMPACT_ATOMS: atom_id res chain seq x y z
N MET A 1 -8.71 16.27 7.44
CA MET A 1 -9.18 15.19 8.34
C MET A 1 -8.79 13.86 7.71
N PHE A 2 -7.94 13.07 8.37
CA PHE A 2 -7.62 11.71 7.93
C PHE A 2 -8.93 10.93 7.80
N LYS A 3 -9.33 10.60 6.56
CA LYS A 3 -10.47 9.72 6.35
C LYS A 3 -10.04 8.32 6.74
N GLN A 4 -10.96 7.54 7.29
CA GLN A 4 -10.75 6.14 7.64
C GLN A 4 -10.13 5.33 6.48
N SER A 5 -10.39 5.76 5.23
CA SER A 5 -9.80 5.25 4.00
C SER A 5 -8.27 5.34 3.93
N ASP A 6 -7.65 6.47 4.31
CA ASP A 6 -6.18 6.60 4.35
C ASP A 6 -5.58 5.59 5.33
N LEU A 7 -6.28 5.31 6.44
CA LEU A 7 -5.86 4.36 7.47
C LEU A 7 -5.90 2.91 6.95
N PHE A 8 -6.95 2.54 6.21
CA PHE A 8 -7.04 1.23 5.55
C PHE A 8 -5.90 1.01 4.53
N ILE A 9 -5.55 2.04 3.76
CA ILE A 9 -4.45 1.96 2.79
C ILE A 9 -3.10 1.83 3.50
N LEU A 10 -2.85 2.64 4.54
CA LEU A 10 -1.62 2.56 5.33
C LEU A 10 -1.47 1.19 6.01
N LEU A 11 -2.58 0.62 6.50
CA LEU A 11 -2.60 -0.71 7.08
C LEU A 11 -2.28 -1.77 6.01
N ALA A 12 -2.86 -1.68 4.81
CA ALA A 12 -2.56 -2.57 3.69
C ALA A 12 -1.07 -2.50 3.27
N VAL A 13 -0.49 -1.30 3.21
CA VAL A 13 0.95 -1.09 2.95
C VAL A 13 1.80 -1.75 4.02
N THR A 14 1.43 -1.59 5.29
CA THR A 14 2.16 -2.17 6.43
C THR A 14 2.14 -3.69 6.38
N ILE A 15 0.99 -4.30 6.08
CA ILE A 15 0.86 -5.76 5.92
C ILE A 15 1.71 -6.23 4.73
N SER A 16 1.63 -5.55 3.57
CA SER A 16 2.42 -5.93 2.39
C SER A 16 3.91 -5.87 2.66
N PHE A 17 4.38 -4.86 3.39
CA PHE A 17 5.78 -4.73 3.78
C PHE A 17 6.20 -5.81 4.79
N ALA A 18 5.35 -6.11 5.78
CA ALA A 18 5.62 -7.17 6.75
C ALA A 18 5.72 -8.55 6.10
N VAL A 19 4.84 -8.85 5.14
CA VAL A 19 4.86 -10.11 4.37
C VAL A 19 6.12 -10.20 3.51
N SER A 20 6.50 -9.13 2.82
CA SER A 20 7.73 -9.09 2.02
C SER A 20 8.98 -9.30 2.88
N GLY A 21 9.05 -8.63 4.04
CA GLY A 21 10.13 -8.85 5.01
C GLY A 21 10.14 -10.29 5.55
N PHE A 22 8.98 -10.84 5.91
CA PHE A 22 8.88 -12.21 6.42
C PHE A 22 9.36 -13.25 5.39
N LEU A 23 8.94 -13.14 4.13
CA LEU A 23 9.40 -14.02 3.04
C LEU A 23 10.90 -13.89 2.78
N TRP A 24 11.42 -12.66 2.82
CA TRP A 24 12.85 -12.39 2.64
C TRP A 24 13.70 -13.09 3.70
N PHE A 25 13.30 -13.02 4.98
CA PHE A 25 13.98 -13.71 6.07
C PHE A 25 13.73 -15.23 6.09
N SER A 26 12.66 -15.71 5.45
CA SER A 26 12.37 -17.14 5.29
C SER A 26 13.20 -17.81 4.19
N GLY A 27 14.04 -17.06 3.46
CA GLY A 27 14.90 -17.57 2.39
C GLY A 27 14.25 -17.57 1.01
N GLN A 28 13.01 -17.08 0.88
CA GLN A 28 12.28 -16.97 -0.39
C GLN A 28 12.45 -15.57 -0.98
N THR A 29 13.63 -15.32 -1.55
CA THR A 29 14.05 -13.99 -2.01
C THR A 29 13.26 -13.49 -3.22
N ASP A 30 12.93 -14.36 -4.18
CA ASP A 30 12.19 -13.97 -5.39
C ASP A 30 10.73 -13.57 -5.07
N GLU A 31 10.09 -14.31 -4.18
CA GLU A 31 8.73 -14.03 -3.73
C GLU A 31 8.69 -12.80 -2.81
N GLY A 32 9.74 -12.60 -2.00
CA GLY A 32 9.95 -11.38 -1.22
C GLY A 32 10.12 -10.13 -2.10
N LEU A 33 10.86 -10.23 -3.22
CA LEU A 33 11.01 -9.15 -4.20
C LEU A 33 9.70 -8.86 -4.93
N PHE A 34 8.97 -9.90 -5.34
CA PHE A 34 7.66 -9.73 -5.99
C PHE A 34 6.68 -8.99 -5.08
N THR A 35 6.60 -9.36 -3.81
CA THR A 35 5.74 -8.71 -2.81
C THR A 35 6.25 -7.31 -2.42
N ALA A 36 7.56 -7.04 -2.50
CA ALA A 36 8.11 -5.69 -2.29
C ALA A 36 7.62 -4.69 -3.34
N VAL A 37 7.41 -5.11 -4.59
CA VAL A 37 6.87 -4.28 -5.68
C VAL A 37 5.40 -3.89 -5.43
N TRP A 38 4.67 -4.66 -4.64
CA TRP A 38 3.28 -4.34 -4.31
C TRP A 38 3.18 -3.16 -3.34
N VAL A 39 4.19 -2.93 -2.49
CA VAL A 39 4.24 -1.82 -1.53
C VAL A 39 4.07 -0.46 -2.21
N PRO A 40 4.89 -0.05 -3.21
CA PRO A 40 4.70 1.20 -3.92
C PRO A 40 3.41 1.23 -4.74
N SER A 41 2.94 0.08 -5.26
CA SER A 41 1.69 -0.03 -6.03
C SER A 41 0.46 0.31 -5.17
N ILE A 42 0.39 -0.20 -3.94
CA ILE A 42 -0.68 0.10 -2.98
C ILE A 42 -0.62 1.59 -2.56
N LEU A 43 0.59 2.14 -2.39
CA LEU A 43 0.78 3.55 -2.04
C LEU A 43 0.26 4.48 -3.16
N CYS A 44 0.63 4.19 -4.42
CA CYS A 44 0.13 4.91 -5.59
C CYS A 44 -1.39 4.81 -5.73
N PHE A 45 -1.95 3.62 -5.52
CA PHE A 45 -3.39 3.41 -5.53
C PHE A 45 -4.11 4.26 -4.46
N GLY A 46 -3.52 4.34 -3.27
CA GLY A 46 -4.06 5.17 -2.19
C GLY A 46 -4.05 6.66 -2.48
N ILE A 47 -2.94 7.17 -3.04
CA ILE A 47 -2.82 8.57 -3.47
C ILE A 47 -3.84 8.87 -4.57
N TYR A 48 -4.01 7.97 -5.54
CA TYR A 48 -5.01 8.10 -6.60
C TYR A 48 -6.44 8.22 -6.06
N PHE A 49 -6.84 7.32 -5.15
CA PHE A 49 -8.15 7.36 -4.52
C PHE A 49 -8.40 8.66 -3.74
N LYS A 50 -7.38 9.14 -3.03
CA LYS A 50 -7.43 10.41 -2.31
C LYS A 50 -7.59 11.60 -3.26
N LEU A 51 -6.85 11.59 -4.38
CA LEU A 51 -6.94 12.61 -5.42
C LEU A 51 -8.34 12.64 -6.04
N MET A 52 -8.90 11.48 -6.39
CA MET A 52 -10.27 11.37 -6.90
C MET A 52 -11.31 11.86 -5.89
N ALA A 53 -11.19 11.46 -4.63
CA ALA A 53 -12.09 11.91 -3.56
C ALA A 53 -12.00 13.43 -3.30
N SER A 54 -10.84 14.04 -3.55
CA SER A 54 -10.64 15.49 -3.47
C SER A 54 -11.20 16.23 -4.70
N GLN A 55 -10.99 15.69 -5.90
CA GLN A 55 -11.53 16.25 -7.15
C GLN A 55 -13.06 16.24 -7.17
N GLY A 56 -13.70 15.20 -6.62
CA GLY A 56 -15.16 15.13 -6.51
C GLY A 56 -15.80 16.14 -5.54
N ARG A 57 -15.00 16.86 -4.72
CA ARG A 57 -15.47 17.89 -3.78
C ARG A 57 -15.42 19.30 -4.37
N GLY A 58 -14.77 19.47 -5.54
CA GLY A 58 -14.60 20.76 -6.24
C GLY A 58 -15.63 21.02 -7.35
N ARG A 59 -16.69 20.21 -7.42
CA ARG A 59 -17.89 20.40 -8.24
C ARG A 59 -19.10 20.33 -7.33
#